data_AF-A0A078KWY6-F1
#
_entry.id   AF-A0A078KWY6-F1
#
_cell.length_a   1.000
_cell.length_b   1.000
_cell.length_c   1.000
_cell.angle_alpha   90.00
_cell.angle_beta   90.00
_cell.angle_gamma   90.00
#
_symmetry.space_group_name_H-M   'P 1'
#
loop_
_entity.id
_entity.type
_entity.pdbx_description
1 polymer ?
#
loop_
_entity_poly.entity_id
_entity_poly.type
_entity_poly.pdbx_seq_one_letter_code
_entity_poly.pdbx_strand_id
1 'polypeptide(L)'
;MSKHAELFDLLCELIDVQIKKYVKLATVGVGPDARLNAALVYEEVNELLGFADLLLQEMETNFESETIKKFAYVDVFDQLKFYLEQESFRGHAGWLLDDNKIHATVDERTTQFLKELEAIDEEESFDFSEKSVPRTEIQRQCQHDSYQIAHRILALAIDVSTNPDMQFDKKIPAHAQPILRKHASTRYVQYADEINSLHDECEEFLQQSTLANSSTVLENGQARDYQKAHLEQWNNLLYRYRCINTDSPLFSVEHQWHDVAVASPSPVEQPVAVQQSPTIFSNRNLALLGGLFFTGTLLACKLLPYFTASEENDLSLKQTL
;
A
#
# COMPACT_ATOMS: atom_id res chain seq x y z
N MET A 1 -1.12 -5.42 27.59
CA MET A 1 -1.97 -6.34 26.79
C MET A 1 -1.15 -7.59 26.55
N SER A 2 -1.75 -8.70 26.08
CA SER A 2 -0.92 -9.81 25.61
C SER A 2 -0.36 -9.42 24.23
N LYS A 3 0.90 -9.78 23.94
CA LYS A 3 1.52 -9.50 22.62
C LYS A 3 0.67 -10.01 21.45
N HIS A 4 -0.12 -11.06 21.67
CA HIS A 4 -1.06 -11.61 20.69
C HIS A 4 -2.21 -10.64 20.40
N ALA A 5 -2.73 -9.95 21.42
CA ALA A 5 -3.75 -8.93 21.25
C ALA A 5 -3.23 -7.73 20.46
N GLU A 6 -2.00 -7.27 20.74
CA GLU A 6 -1.40 -6.15 20.01
C GLU A 6 -1.12 -6.52 18.54
N LEU A 7 -0.60 -7.74 18.29
CA LEU A 7 -0.42 -8.26 16.94
C LEU A 7 -1.76 -8.43 16.20
N PHE A 8 -2.79 -8.92 16.89
CA PHE A 8 -4.13 -9.07 16.32
C PHE A 8 -4.77 -7.71 15.99
N ASP A 9 -4.58 -6.71 16.86
CA ASP A 9 -5.08 -5.35 16.64
C ASP A 9 -4.49 -4.76 15.35
N LEU A 10 -3.16 -4.82 15.21
CA LEU A 10 -2.44 -4.35 14.02
C LEU A 10 -2.85 -5.12 12.74
N LEU A 11 -3.02 -6.43 12.85
CA LEU A 11 -3.47 -7.27 11.74
C LEU A 11 -4.88 -6.89 11.28
N CYS A 12 -5.79 -6.59 12.21
CA CYS A 12 -7.14 -6.12 11.88
C CYS A 12 -7.15 -4.77 11.17
N GLU A 13 -6.29 -3.83 11.59
CA GLU A 13 -6.13 -2.54 10.92
C GLU A 13 -5.58 -2.70 9.50
N LEU A 14 -4.58 -3.58 9.31
CA LEU A 14 -4.05 -3.88 7.98
C LEU A 14 -5.11 -4.49 7.06
N ILE A 15 -5.89 -5.46 7.54
CA ILE A 15 -6.95 -6.11 6.75
C ILE A 15 -7.97 -5.08 6.26
N ASP A 16 -8.44 -4.18 7.13
CA ASP A 16 -9.38 -3.12 6.76
C ASP A 16 -8.82 -2.21 5.66
N VAL A 17 -7.57 -1.78 5.82
CA VAL A 17 -6.86 -0.97 4.81
C VAL A 17 -6.77 -1.69 3.47
N GLN A 18 -6.38 -2.97 3.47
CA GLN A 18 -6.21 -3.73 2.23
C GLN A 18 -7.56 -4.00 1.54
N ILE A 19 -8.62 -4.28 2.30
CA ILE A 19 -9.99 -4.39 1.76
C ILE A 19 -10.41 -3.11 1.05
N LYS A 20 -10.25 -1.96 1.70
CA LYS A 20 -10.56 -0.66 1.10
C LYS A 20 -9.70 -0.41 -0.15
N LYS A 21 -8.43 -0.81 -0.13
CA LYS A 21 -7.47 -0.59 -1.21
C LYS A 21 -7.81 -1.37 -2.48
N TYR A 22 -8.00 -2.70 -2.43
CA TYR A 22 -8.26 -3.45 -3.67
C TYR A 22 -9.57 -3.02 -4.33
N VAL A 23 -10.61 -2.72 -3.54
CA VAL A 23 -11.88 -2.21 -4.06
C VAL A 23 -11.65 -0.88 -4.75
N LYS A 24 -10.86 0.00 -4.16
CA LYS A 24 -10.55 1.30 -4.75
C LYS A 24 -9.77 1.17 -6.05
N LEU A 25 -8.77 0.31 -6.07
CA LEU A 25 -7.97 0.02 -7.26
C LEU A 25 -8.83 -0.57 -8.39
N ALA A 26 -9.74 -1.50 -8.10
CA ALA A 26 -10.63 -2.10 -9.09
C ALA A 26 -11.73 -1.13 -9.59
N THR A 27 -12.18 -0.18 -8.76
CA THR A 27 -13.30 0.72 -9.07
C THR A 27 -12.89 2.06 -9.67
N VAL A 28 -11.77 2.63 -9.21
CA VAL A 28 -11.30 3.99 -9.56
C VAL A 28 -9.92 3.97 -10.20
N GLY A 29 -9.15 2.91 -10.00
CA GLY A 29 -7.87 2.73 -10.67
C GLY A 29 -8.02 2.80 -12.18
N VAL A 30 -7.20 3.64 -12.80
CA VAL A 30 -7.24 3.89 -14.25
C VAL A 30 -6.11 3.10 -14.89
N GLY A 31 -6.44 1.96 -15.50
CA GLY A 31 -5.46 1.13 -16.21
C GLY A 31 -5.58 -0.35 -15.80
N PRO A 32 -5.06 -1.28 -16.63
CA PRO A 32 -4.99 -2.70 -16.30
C PRO A 32 -4.19 -2.96 -15.01
N ASP A 33 -3.28 -2.06 -14.68
CA ASP A 33 -2.24 -2.21 -13.66
C ASP A 33 -2.77 -1.98 -12.25
N ALA A 34 -3.72 -1.04 -12.13
CA ALA A 34 -4.54 -0.92 -10.94
C ALA A 34 -5.31 -2.21 -10.67
N ARG A 35 -5.80 -2.87 -11.71
CA ARG A 35 -6.64 -4.06 -11.57
C ARG A 35 -5.82 -5.32 -11.28
N LEU A 36 -4.58 -5.40 -11.78
CA LEU A 36 -3.62 -6.43 -11.36
C LEU A 36 -3.21 -6.22 -9.89
N ASN A 37 -2.85 -4.99 -9.51
CA ASN A 37 -2.56 -4.66 -8.11
C ASN A 37 -3.79 -4.90 -7.21
N ALA A 38 -5.01 -4.68 -7.71
CA ALA A 38 -6.23 -5.02 -6.99
C ALA A 38 -6.38 -6.53 -6.79
N ALA A 39 -6.07 -7.36 -7.80
CA ALA A 39 -6.11 -8.81 -7.65
C ALA A 39 -5.05 -9.31 -6.66
N LEU A 40 -3.84 -8.74 -6.71
CA LEU A 40 -2.78 -9.04 -5.75
C LEU A 40 -3.22 -8.71 -4.31
N VAL A 41 -3.72 -7.50 -4.07
CA VAL A 41 -4.18 -7.08 -2.74
C VAL A 41 -5.39 -7.90 -2.28
N TYR A 42 -6.24 -8.36 -3.21
CA TYR A 42 -7.32 -9.30 -2.90
C TYR A 42 -6.77 -10.63 -2.35
N GLU A 43 -5.74 -11.21 -2.97
CA GLU A 43 -5.11 -12.44 -2.47
C GLU A 43 -4.37 -12.22 -1.15
N GLU A 44 -3.72 -11.05 -0.96
CA GLU A 44 -3.14 -10.67 0.33
C GLU A 44 -4.21 -10.70 1.45
N VAL A 45 -5.41 -10.17 1.19
CA VAL A 45 -6.52 -10.18 2.17
C VAL A 45 -6.96 -11.60 2.53
N ASN A 46 -6.99 -12.53 1.58
CA ASN A 46 -7.33 -13.94 1.85
C ASN A 46 -6.37 -14.56 2.88
N GLU A 47 -5.06 -14.37 2.69
CA GLU A 47 -4.05 -14.90 3.60
C GLU A 47 -4.08 -14.20 4.96
N LEU A 48 -4.20 -12.86 4.99
CA LEU A 48 -4.29 -12.08 6.23
C LEU A 48 -5.50 -12.48 7.08
N LEU A 49 -6.66 -12.72 6.47
CA LEU A 49 -7.85 -13.22 7.18
C LEU A 49 -7.61 -14.62 7.78
N GLY A 50 -6.89 -15.49 7.06
CA GLY A 50 -6.49 -16.79 7.57
C GLY A 50 -5.53 -16.70 8.77
N PHE A 51 -4.55 -15.81 8.70
CA PHE A 51 -3.63 -15.54 9.81
C PHE A 51 -4.34 -14.96 11.03
N ALA A 52 -5.31 -14.07 10.80
CA ALA A 52 -6.12 -13.50 11.88
C ALA A 52 -6.97 -14.58 12.57
N ASP A 53 -7.62 -15.46 11.81
CA ASP A 53 -8.38 -16.57 12.39
C ASP A 53 -7.47 -17.53 13.18
N LEU A 54 -6.28 -17.85 12.65
CA LEU A 54 -5.30 -18.70 13.33
C LEU A 54 -4.83 -18.09 14.66
N LEU A 55 -4.47 -16.80 14.66
CA LEU A 55 -4.06 -16.08 15.86
C LEU A 55 -5.21 -15.99 16.88
N LEU A 56 -6.43 -15.70 16.41
CA LEU A 56 -7.60 -15.59 17.27
C LEU A 56 -7.99 -16.93 17.91
N GLN A 57 -8.00 -18.02 17.13
CA GLN A 57 -8.26 -19.36 17.65
C GLN A 57 -7.25 -19.76 18.73
N GLU A 58 -5.99 -19.37 18.55
CA GLU A 58 -4.95 -19.57 19.55
C GLU A 58 -5.26 -18.79 20.84
N MET A 59 -5.65 -17.52 20.72
CA MET A 59 -6.02 -16.68 21.85
C MET A 59 -7.27 -17.21 22.58
N GLU A 60 -8.28 -17.67 21.85
CA GLU A 60 -9.49 -18.28 22.41
C GLU A 60 -9.18 -19.59 23.15
N THR A 61 -8.34 -20.44 22.57
CA THR A 61 -7.98 -21.75 23.15
C THR A 61 -7.14 -21.61 24.41
N ASN A 62 -6.27 -20.59 24.45
CA ASN A 62 -5.38 -20.34 25.58
C ASN A 62 -5.87 -19.21 26.49
N PHE A 63 -7.14 -18.80 26.37
CA PHE A 63 -7.69 -17.68 27.14
C PHE A 63 -7.55 -17.84 28.67
N GLU A 64 -7.61 -19.10 29.15
CA GLU A 64 -7.44 -19.46 30.57
C GLU A 64 -6.05 -20.01 30.91
N SER A 65 -5.16 -20.13 29.91
CA SER A 65 -3.82 -20.73 30.03
C SER A 65 -2.74 -19.66 29.96
N GLU A 66 -1.86 -19.57 30.96
CA GLU A 66 -0.67 -18.70 30.90
C GLU A 66 0.35 -19.11 29.82
N THR A 67 0.14 -20.24 29.14
CA THR A 67 1.05 -20.77 28.12
C THR A 67 0.38 -20.74 26.75
N ILE A 68 0.64 -19.67 25.99
CA ILE A 68 0.22 -19.57 24.59
C ILE A 68 1.28 -20.25 23.71
N LYS A 69 0.88 -20.95 22.64
CA LYS A 69 1.80 -21.72 21.78
C LYS A 69 2.55 -20.77 20.85
N LYS A 70 3.73 -20.31 21.28
CA LYS A 70 4.69 -19.45 20.55
C LYS A 70 4.77 -19.60 19.02
N PHE A 71 4.48 -20.77 18.45
CA PHE A 71 4.53 -21.06 17.01
C PHE A 71 3.55 -20.22 16.15
N ALA A 72 2.27 -20.09 16.54
CA ALA A 72 1.29 -19.39 15.71
C ALA A 72 1.51 -17.87 15.74
N TYR A 73 1.81 -17.30 16.92
CA TYR A 73 2.32 -15.93 17.01
C TYR A 73 3.53 -15.66 16.12
N VAL A 74 4.57 -16.50 16.20
CA VAL A 74 5.81 -16.28 15.43
C VAL A 74 5.55 -16.35 13.93
N ASP A 75 4.73 -17.30 13.49
CA ASP A 75 4.37 -17.45 12.08
C ASP A 75 3.59 -16.23 11.57
N VAL A 76 2.53 -15.82 12.29
CA VAL A 76 1.69 -14.67 11.92
C VAL A 76 2.48 -13.36 11.95
N PHE A 77 3.38 -13.19 12.93
CA PHE A 77 4.24 -12.02 13.02
C PHE A 77 5.13 -11.88 11.78
N ASP A 78 5.83 -12.96 11.40
CA ASP A 78 6.69 -12.99 10.21
C ASP A 78 5.87 -12.76 8.92
N GLN A 79 4.66 -13.32 8.84
CA GLN A 79 3.79 -13.11 7.67
C GLN A 79 3.31 -11.67 7.58
N LEU A 80 2.96 -11.04 8.71
CA LEU A 80 2.56 -9.65 8.75
C LEU A 80 3.71 -8.71 8.35
N LYS A 81 4.93 -8.98 8.86
CA LYS A 81 6.15 -8.27 8.45
C LYS A 81 6.35 -8.33 6.94
N PHE A 82 6.21 -9.52 6.34
CA PHE A 82 6.35 -9.71 4.90
C PHE A 82 5.43 -8.79 4.08
N TYR A 83 4.12 -8.75 4.34
CA TYR A 83 3.21 -7.90 3.54
C TYR A 83 3.42 -6.41 3.79
N LEU A 84 3.76 -6.01 5.02
CA LEU A 84 4.09 -4.62 5.32
C LEU A 84 5.34 -4.17 4.58
N GLU A 85 6.38 -5.02 4.50
CA GLU A 85 7.57 -4.76 3.68
C GLU A 85 7.23 -4.61 2.20
N GLN A 86 6.39 -5.49 1.64
CA GLN A 86 6.00 -5.40 0.23
C GLN A 86 5.19 -4.12 -0.06
N GLU A 87 4.26 -3.76 0.83
CA GLU A 87 3.49 -2.54 0.69
C GLU A 87 4.35 -1.28 0.87
N SER A 88 5.25 -1.28 1.85
CA SER A 88 6.20 -0.19 2.08
C SER A 88 7.11 0.00 0.86
N PHE A 89 7.63 -1.07 0.28
CA PHE A 89 8.47 -1.02 -0.92
C PHE A 89 7.74 -0.38 -2.11
N ARG A 90 6.50 -0.82 -2.39
CA ARG A 90 5.66 -0.22 -3.44
C ARG A 90 5.32 1.25 -3.15
N GLY A 91 5.03 1.55 -1.87
CA GLY A 91 4.72 2.89 -1.38
C GLY A 91 5.87 3.86 -1.60
N HIS A 92 7.07 3.46 -1.18
CA HIS A 92 8.30 4.24 -1.29
C HIS A 92 8.70 4.51 -2.74
N ALA A 93 8.63 3.49 -3.61
CA ALA A 93 8.86 3.69 -5.05
C ALA A 93 7.87 4.74 -5.62
N GLY A 94 6.59 4.65 -5.24
CA GLY A 94 5.57 5.64 -5.61
C GLY A 94 5.88 7.04 -5.06
N TRP A 95 6.38 7.14 -3.83
CA TRP A 95 6.78 8.41 -3.22
C TRP A 95 7.96 9.01 -3.99
N LEU A 96 8.99 8.23 -4.33
CA LEU A 96 10.13 8.67 -5.15
C LEU A 96 9.69 9.24 -6.51
N LEU A 97 8.66 8.66 -7.13
CA LEU A 97 8.11 9.15 -8.40
C LEU A 97 7.37 10.50 -8.25
N ASP A 98 6.56 10.67 -7.20
CA ASP A 98 5.80 11.90 -7.02
C ASP A 98 5.46 12.15 -5.55
N ASP A 99 5.80 13.36 -5.09
CA ASP A 99 5.46 13.87 -3.75
C ASP A 99 3.99 14.31 -3.70
N ASN A 100 3.09 13.37 -3.98
CA ASN A 100 1.67 13.56 -3.81
C ASN A 100 1.20 12.96 -2.49
N LYS A 101 0.10 13.52 -1.98
CA LYS A 101 -0.49 13.11 -0.71
C LYS A 101 -0.82 11.62 -0.66
N ILE A 102 -1.10 10.98 -1.80
CA ILE A 102 -1.44 9.55 -1.83
C ILE A 102 -0.21 8.72 -1.51
N HIS A 103 0.91 8.95 -2.21
CA HIS A 103 2.13 8.18 -1.99
C HIS A 103 2.74 8.47 -0.62
N ALA A 104 2.77 9.74 -0.20
CA ALA A 104 3.19 10.11 1.14
C ALA A 104 2.34 9.41 2.22
N THR A 105 1.01 9.37 2.09
CA THR A 105 0.15 8.67 3.07
C THR A 105 0.36 7.15 3.09
N VAL A 106 0.61 6.51 1.94
CA VAL A 106 0.89 5.06 1.91
C VAL A 106 2.24 4.76 2.54
N ASP A 107 3.27 5.55 2.19
CA ASP A 107 4.62 5.42 2.73
C ASP A 107 4.67 5.67 4.25
N GLU A 108 4.07 6.76 4.72
CA GLU A 108 3.97 7.09 6.14
C GLU A 108 3.21 6.03 6.94
N ARG A 109 2.06 5.55 6.43
CA ARG A 109 1.25 4.53 7.12
C ARG A 109 2.00 3.21 7.22
N THR A 110 2.64 2.77 6.15
CA THR A 110 3.34 1.47 6.13
C THR A 110 4.59 1.51 6.99
N THR A 111 5.31 2.63 6.98
CA THR A 111 6.41 2.90 7.92
C THR A 111 5.93 2.88 9.36
N GLN A 112 4.75 3.46 9.64
CA GLN A 112 4.17 3.46 10.98
C GLN A 112 3.77 2.05 11.44
N PHE A 113 3.11 1.27 10.58
CA PHE A 113 2.76 -0.13 10.88
C PHE A 113 4.00 -1.00 11.11
N LEU A 114 5.09 -0.79 10.36
CA LEU A 114 6.36 -1.50 10.61
C LEU A 114 6.96 -1.14 11.97
N LYS A 115 6.92 0.14 12.37
CA LYS A 115 7.37 0.58 13.70
C LYS A 115 6.51 0.02 14.82
N GLU A 116 5.20 -0.04 14.62
CA GLU A 116 4.28 -0.66 15.58
C GLU A 116 4.53 -2.16 15.70
N LEU A 117 4.78 -2.84 14.59
CA LEU A 117 5.16 -4.25 14.58
C LEU A 117 6.49 -4.48 15.31
N GLU A 118 7.50 -3.64 15.07
CA GLU A 118 8.79 -3.68 15.77
C GLU A 118 8.61 -3.43 17.28
N ALA A 119 7.75 -2.49 17.66
CA ALA A 119 7.46 -2.21 19.07
C ALA A 119 6.75 -3.39 19.78
N ILE A 120 5.99 -4.22 19.06
CA ILE A 120 5.38 -5.43 19.61
C ILE A 120 6.45 -6.51 19.93
N ASP A 121 7.60 -6.50 19.22
CA ASP A 121 8.73 -7.43 19.41
C ASP A 121 9.76 -6.94 20.44
N GLU A 122 9.32 -6.67 21.68
CA GLU A 122 10.20 -6.19 22.77
C GLU A 122 11.31 -7.20 23.21
N GLU A 123 11.44 -8.38 22.59
CA GLU A 123 12.42 -9.42 22.95
C GLU A 123 13.47 -9.74 21.86
N GLU A 124 13.62 -8.86 20.84
CA GLU A 124 14.59 -8.99 19.72
C GLU A 124 14.48 -10.35 18.99
N SER A 125 13.31 -10.98 18.98
CA SER A 125 13.14 -12.31 18.37
C SER A 125 13.19 -12.24 16.85
N PHE A 126 12.87 -11.08 16.27
CA PHE A 126 12.83 -10.84 14.83
C PHE A 126 13.82 -9.76 14.44
N ASP A 127 14.64 -10.08 13.44
CA ASP A 127 15.56 -9.12 12.85
C ASP A 127 14.82 -8.29 11.79
N PHE A 128 14.59 -7.01 12.07
CA PHE A 128 14.01 -6.05 11.12
C PHE A 128 15.04 -5.54 10.10
N SER A 129 16.32 -5.85 10.26
CA SER A 129 17.36 -5.55 9.25
C SER A 129 17.37 -6.58 8.11
N GLU A 130 16.86 -7.78 8.35
CA GLU A 130 16.69 -8.81 7.33
C GLU A 130 15.29 -8.74 6.70
N LYS A 131 15.21 -8.91 5.37
CA LYS A 131 13.93 -8.99 4.66
C LYS A 131 13.23 -10.32 4.92
N SER A 132 11.91 -10.30 5.01
CA SER A 132 11.11 -11.52 5.20
C SER A 132 11.16 -12.40 3.94
N VAL A 133 11.13 -13.73 4.14
CA VAL A 133 11.17 -14.70 3.05
C VAL A 133 9.75 -15.21 2.74
N PRO A 134 9.28 -15.17 1.48
CA PRO A 134 7.95 -15.65 1.14
C PRO A 134 7.83 -17.17 1.34
N ARG A 135 6.81 -17.60 2.08
CA ARG A 135 6.54 -19.00 2.41
C ARG A 135 5.54 -19.63 1.44
N THR A 136 4.51 -18.89 1.03
CA THR A 136 3.44 -19.38 0.15
C THR A 136 3.66 -19.01 -1.31
N GLU A 137 2.92 -19.65 -2.23
CA GLU A 137 2.93 -19.27 -3.66
C GLU A 137 2.38 -17.85 -3.86
N ILE A 138 1.34 -17.48 -3.11
CA ILE A 138 0.76 -16.14 -3.15
C ILE A 138 1.79 -15.11 -2.70
N GLN A 139 2.55 -15.37 -1.63
CA GLN A 139 3.61 -14.48 -1.19
C GLN A 139 4.76 -14.38 -2.19
N ARG A 140 5.18 -15.49 -2.80
CA ARG A 140 6.20 -15.45 -3.87
C ARG A 140 5.74 -14.59 -5.05
N GLN A 141 4.48 -14.73 -5.45
CA GLN A 141 3.91 -13.89 -6.51
C GLN A 141 3.78 -12.42 -6.06
N CYS A 142 3.35 -12.18 -4.82
CA CYS A 142 3.24 -10.83 -4.24
C CYS A 142 4.59 -10.11 -4.24
N GLN A 143 5.67 -10.78 -3.81
CA GLN A 143 7.03 -10.23 -3.87
C GLN A 143 7.43 -9.93 -5.32
N HIS A 144 7.28 -10.90 -6.23
CA HIS A 144 7.59 -10.70 -7.66
C HIS A 144 6.88 -9.49 -8.27
N ASP A 145 5.56 -9.43 -8.09
CA ASP A 145 4.75 -8.35 -8.64
C ASP A 145 5.08 -7.00 -7.98
N SER A 146 5.42 -6.99 -6.68
CA SER A 146 5.87 -5.77 -5.98
C SER A 146 7.17 -5.21 -6.57
N TYR A 147 8.15 -6.08 -6.82
CA TYR A 147 9.41 -5.72 -7.47
C TYR A 147 9.18 -5.24 -8.90
N GLN A 148 8.29 -5.88 -9.64
CA GLN A 148 7.93 -5.42 -10.97
C GLN A 148 7.25 -4.03 -10.97
N ILE A 149 6.32 -3.80 -10.04
CA ILE A 149 5.65 -2.49 -9.92
C ILE A 149 6.67 -1.41 -9.58
N ALA A 150 7.54 -1.66 -8.59
CA ALA A 150 8.58 -0.72 -8.20
C ALA A 150 9.57 -0.46 -9.33
N HIS A 151 10.07 -1.50 -10.00
CA HIS A 151 10.97 -1.39 -11.16
C HIS A 151 10.41 -0.44 -12.21
N ARG A 152 9.15 -0.63 -12.62
CA ARG A 152 8.52 0.19 -13.64
C ARG A 152 8.29 1.64 -13.21
N ILE A 153 7.97 1.86 -11.93
CA ILE A 153 7.85 3.20 -11.36
C ILE A 153 9.19 3.92 -11.42
N LEU A 154 10.26 3.26 -10.98
CA LEU A 154 11.62 3.81 -10.93
C LEU A 154 12.19 4.03 -12.34
N ALA A 155 11.95 3.09 -13.27
CA ALA A 155 12.32 3.21 -14.67
C ALA A 155 11.69 4.46 -15.32
N LEU A 156 10.42 4.76 -15.04
CA LEU A 156 9.81 6.01 -15.52
C LEU A 156 10.48 7.25 -14.94
N ALA A 157 10.84 7.24 -13.66
CA ALA A 157 11.56 8.37 -13.06
C ALA A 157 12.92 8.59 -13.76
N ILE A 158 13.65 7.51 -14.05
CA ILE A 158 14.93 7.53 -14.77
C ILE A 158 14.76 8.04 -16.20
N ASP A 159 13.78 7.50 -16.94
CA ASP A 159 13.49 7.88 -18.33
C ASP A 159 13.14 9.36 -18.45
N VAL A 160 12.29 9.84 -17.54
CA VAL A 160 11.86 11.25 -17.50
C VAL A 160 13.00 12.16 -17.05
N SER A 161 13.85 11.72 -16.11
CA SER A 161 15.03 12.47 -15.71
C SER A 161 16.02 12.63 -16.88
N THR A 162 16.18 11.58 -17.69
CA THR A 162 17.07 11.56 -18.84
C THR A 162 16.52 12.36 -20.03
N ASN A 163 15.22 12.27 -20.28
CA ASN A 163 14.53 12.97 -21.37
C ASN A 163 13.19 13.56 -20.90
N PRO A 164 13.19 14.77 -20.30
CA PRO A 164 11.97 15.40 -19.78
C PRO A 164 10.91 15.66 -20.86
N ASP A 165 11.34 15.83 -22.12
CA ASP A 165 10.45 16.12 -23.25
C ASP A 165 9.94 14.85 -23.97
N MET A 166 10.18 13.66 -23.39
CA MET A 166 9.69 12.41 -23.96
C MET A 166 8.18 12.42 -24.20
N GLN A 167 7.76 11.66 -25.21
CA GLN A 167 6.36 11.33 -25.41
C GLN A 167 5.98 10.25 -24.40
N PHE A 168 5.06 10.59 -23.50
CA PHE A 168 4.52 9.63 -22.54
C PHE A 168 3.60 8.63 -23.23
N ASP A 169 3.58 7.37 -22.74
CA ASP A 169 2.54 6.41 -23.10
C ASP A 169 1.16 7.04 -22.87
N LYS A 170 0.21 6.79 -23.77
CA LYS A 170 -1.19 7.23 -23.66
C LYS A 170 -1.86 6.77 -22.36
N LYS A 171 -1.34 5.72 -21.73
CA LYS A 171 -1.77 5.26 -20.40
C LYS A 171 -1.46 6.28 -19.31
N ILE A 172 -0.36 7.02 -19.40
CA ILE A 172 -0.01 8.04 -18.41
C ILE A 172 -0.96 9.24 -18.57
N PRO A 173 -1.71 9.63 -17.52
CA PRO A 173 -2.71 10.68 -17.64
C PRO A 173 -2.12 12.02 -18.02
N ALA A 174 -2.82 12.75 -18.89
CA ALA A 174 -2.40 14.08 -19.32
C ALA A 174 -2.10 15.06 -18.17
N HIS A 175 -2.81 14.94 -17.03
CA HIS A 175 -2.57 15.79 -15.86
C HIS A 175 -1.31 15.40 -15.06
N ALA A 176 -0.86 14.14 -15.13
CA ALA A 176 0.32 13.66 -14.42
C ALA A 176 1.62 13.97 -15.18
N GLN A 177 1.56 13.99 -16.52
CA GLN A 177 2.70 14.33 -17.38
C GLN A 177 3.43 15.64 -17.01
N PRO A 178 2.77 16.80 -16.81
CA PRO A 178 3.48 18.02 -16.42
C PRO A 178 4.14 17.92 -15.05
N ILE A 179 3.60 17.11 -14.13
CA ILE A 179 4.19 16.86 -12.80
C ILE A 179 5.48 16.05 -12.97
N LEU A 180 5.42 14.95 -13.71
CA LEU A 180 6.59 14.12 -14.03
C LEU A 180 7.70 14.95 -14.69
N ARG A 181 7.36 15.79 -15.68
CA ARG A 181 8.34 16.68 -16.34
C ARG A 181 8.97 17.68 -15.38
N LYS A 182 8.21 18.23 -14.44
CA LYS A 182 8.75 19.13 -13.42
C LYS A 182 9.77 18.40 -12.54
N HIS A 183 9.43 17.19 -12.09
CA HIS A 183 10.26 16.37 -11.22
C HIS A 183 11.59 15.94 -11.84
N ALA A 184 11.67 15.89 -13.17
CA ALA A 184 12.92 15.65 -13.90
C ALA A 184 14.06 16.59 -13.52
N SER A 185 13.74 17.84 -13.16
CA SER A 185 14.72 18.87 -12.80
C SER A 185 14.83 19.11 -11.29
N THR A 186 14.03 18.40 -10.48
CA THR A 186 13.98 18.58 -9.03
C THR A 186 14.15 17.24 -8.32
N ARG A 187 13.06 16.49 -8.19
CA ARG A 187 12.97 15.29 -7.36
C ARG A 187 13.88 14.18 -7.85
N TYR A 188 13.87 13.90 -9.16
CA TYR A 188 14.67 12.80 -9.71
C TYR A 188 16.17 13.11 -9.66
N VAL A 189 16.54 14.38 -9.63
CA VAL A 189 17.93 14.81 -9.39
C VAL A 189 18.29 14.67 -7.90
N GLN A 190 17.37 15.07 -7.01
CA GLN A 190 17.59 15.00 -5.57
C GLN A 190 17.74 13.56 -5.05
N TYR A 191 16.96 12.63 -5.60
CA TYR A 191 16.93 11.22 -5.17
C TYR A 191 17.55 10.28 -6.22
N ALA A 192 18.43 10.77 -7.08
CA ALA A 192 18.99 9.98 -8.19
C ALA A 192 19.67 8.69 -7.73
N ASP A 193 20.52 8.77 -6.70
CA ASP A 193 21.26 7.61 -6.19
C ASP A 193 20.31 6.53 -5.62
N GLU A 194 19.28 6.96 -4.89
CA GLU A 194 18.29 6.05 -4.31
C GLU A 194 17.40 5.41 -5.38
N ILE A 195 16.94 6.20 -6.36
CA ILE A 195 16.14 5.70 -7.49
C ILE A 195 16.94 4.65 -8.28
N ASN A 196 18.21 4.95 -8.61
CA ASN A 196 19.06 4.03 -9.36
C ASN A 196 19.36 2.77 -8.56
N SER A 197 19.70 2.90 -7.27
CA SER A 197 20.00 1.75 -6.41
C SER A 197 18.80 0.81 -6.26
N LEU A 198 17.61 1.35 -6.04
CA LEU A 198 16.38 0.54 -5.93
C LEU A 198 15.98 -0.07 -7.28
N HIS A 199 16.22 0.64 -8.39
CA HIS A 199 15.95 0.12 -9.72
C HIS A 199 16.84 -1.07 -10.03
N ASP A 200 18.15 -0.97 -9.75
CA ASP A 200 19.13 -2.04 -9.93
C ASP A 200 18.82 -3.25 -9.05
N GLU A 201 18.41 -3.03 -7.79
CA GLU A 201 17.93 -4.09 -6.91
C GLU A 201 16.71 -4.81 -7.49
N CYS A 202 15.76 -4.05 -8.07
CA CYS A 202 14.61 -4.65 -8.72
C CYS A 202 15.00 -5.47 -9.96
N GLU A 203 15.88 -4.92 -10.79
CA GLU A 203 16.41 -5.56 -11.99
C GLU A 203 17.09 -6.89 -11.64
N GLU A 204 17.97 -6.89 -10.63
CA GLU A 204 18.66 -8.09 -10.17
C GLU A 204 17.69 -9.17 -9.68
N PHE A 205 16.71 -8.79 -8.85
CA PHE A 205 15.70 -9.73 -8.37
C PHE A 205 14.87 -10.33 -9.51
N LEU A 206 14.38 -9.48 -10.44
CA LEU A 206 13.51 -9.91 -11.53
C LEU A 206 14.23 -10.82 -12.54
N GLN A 207 15.54 -10.63 -12.75
CA GLN A 207 16.36 -11.53 -13.57
C GLN A 207 16.53 -12.92 -12.95
N GLN A 208 16.49 -13.01 -11.63
CA GLN A 208 16.60 -14.28 -10.89
C GLN A 208 15.24 -14.97 -10.70
N SER A 209 14.14 -14.22 -10.76
CA SER A 209 12.79 -14.76 -10.61
C SER A 209 12.40 -15.67 -11.78
N THR A 210 11.84 -16.84 -11.45
CA THR A 210 11.24 -17.75 -12.44
C THR A 210 9.75 -17.54 -12.64
N LEU A 211 9.15 -16.59 -11.91
CA LEU A 211 7.71 -16.35 -11.96
C LEU A 211 7.35 -15.49 -13.17
N ALA A 212 6.24 -15.84 -13.80
CA ALA A 212 5.61 -14.98 -14.78
C ALA A 212 4.82 -13.88 -14.07
N ASN A 213 4.59 -12.79 -14.78
CA ASN A 213 3.75 -11.71 -14.30
C ASN A 213 2.31 -12.22 -14.13
N SER A 214 1.68 -11.86 -13.02
CA SER A 214 0.25 -12.12 -12.85
C SER A 214 -0.54 -11.38 -13.93
N SER A 215 -1.44 -12.09 -14.62
CA SER A 215 -2.39 -11.50 -15.57
C SER A 215 -3.80 -11.40 -15.00
N THR A 216 -3.96 -11.72 -13.71
CA THR A 216 -5.26 -11.73 -13.03
C THR A 216 -5.75 -10.32 -12.80
N VAL A 217 -6.82 -9.95 -13.49
CA VAL A 217 -7.47 -8.63 -13.40
C VAL A 217 -8.69 -8.74 -12.50
N LEU A 218 -8.77 -7.89 -11.47
CA LEU A 218 -9.98 -7.79 -10.65
C LEU A 218 -10.95 -6.75 -11.22
N GLU A 219 -12.14 -7.20 -11.64
CA GLU A 219 -13.18 -6.30 -12.15
C GLU A 219 -13.98 -5.63 -11.03
N ASN A 220 -14.63 -4.50 -11.33
CA ASN A 220 -15.40 -3.71 -10.37
C ASN A 220 -16.54 -4.51 -9.70
N GLY A 221 -17.30 -5.29 -10.47
CA GLY A 221 -18.38 -6.12 -9.94
C GLY A 221 -17.85 -7.18 -8.95
N GLN A 222 -16.81 -7.91 -9.37
CA GLN A 222 -16.15 -8.91 -8.55
C GLN A 222 -15.56 -8.29 -7.27
N ALA A 223 -14.88 -7.14 -7.38
CA ALA A 223 -14.30 -6.46 -6.23
C ALA A 223 -15.34 -6.10 -5.16
N ARG A 224 -16.55 -5.66 -5.57
CA ARG A 224 -17.64 -5.35 -4.63
C ARG A 224 -18.19 -6.61 -3.95
N ASP A 225 -18.36 -7.70 -4.70
CA ASP A 225 -18.84 -8.95 -4.13
C ASP A 225 -17.82 -9.54 -3.14
N TYR A 226 -16.54 -9.52 -3.50
CA TYR A 226 -15.46 -9.93 -2.61
C TYR A 226 -15.34 -9.03 -1.38
N GLN A 227 -15.51 -7.71 -1.53
CA GLN A 227 -15.57 -6.79 -0.39
C GLN A 227 -16.61 -7.22 0.64
N LYS A 228 -17.82 -7.56 0.18
CA LYS A 228 -18.88 -7.99 1.08
C LYS A 228 -18.47 -9.25 1.86
N ALA A 229 -17.92 -10.25 1.16
CA ALA A 229 -17.48 -11.50 1.79
C ALA A 229 -16.34 -11.28 2.79
N HIS A 230 -15.32 -10.50 2.41
CA HIS A 230 -14.18 -10.20 3.29
C HIS A 230 -14.58 -9.36 4.50
N LEU A 231 -15.47 -8.37 4.33
CA LEU A 231 -16.01 -7.60 5.46
C LEU A 231 -16.83 -8.50 6.40
N GLU A 232 -17.58 -9.47 5.88
CA GLU A 232 -18.32 -10.41 6.73
C GLU A 232 -17.37 -11.28 7.58
N GLN A 233 -16.31 -11.81 6.97
CA GLN A 233 -15.28 -12.58 7.68
C GLN A 233 -14.55 -11.73 8.72
N TRP A 234 -14.11 -10.53 8.32
CA TRP A 234 -13.41 -9.60 9.21
C TRP A 234 -14.29 -9.15 10.38
N ASN A 235 -15.56 -8.85 10.15
CA ASN A 235 -16.51 -8.52 11.22
C ASN A 235 -16.74 -9.70 12.17
N ASN A 236 -16.74 -10.93 11.65
CA ASN A 236 -16.85 -12.13 12.50
C ASN A 236 -15.62 -12.27 13.42
N LEU A 237 -14.42 -12.05 12.88
CA LEU A 237 -13.17 -12.05 13.65
C LEU A 237 -13.19 -10.98 14.76
N LEU A 238 -13.57 -9.74 14.41
CA LEU A 238 -13.70 -8.66 15.40
C LEU A 238 -14.75 -8.96 16.48
N TYR A 239 -15.88 -9.56 16.10
CA TYR A 239 -16.92 -9.95 17.05
C TYR A 239 -16.41 -10.98 18.06
N ARG A 240 -15.75 -12.04 17.57
CA ARG A 240 -15.14 -13.07 18.42
C ARG A 240 -14.04 -12.51 19.31
N TYR A 241 -13.17 -11.67 18.75
CA TYR A 241 -12.10 -11.01 19.48
C TYR A 241 -12.63 -10.12 20.62
N ARG A 242 -13.73 -9.39 20.39
CA ARG A 242 -14.39 -8.59 21.44
C ARG A 242 -14.88 -9.43 22.62
N CYS A 243 -15.20 -10.70 22.41
CA CYS A 243 -15.61 -11.60 23.50
C CYS A 243 -14.45 -11.96 24.44
N ILE A 244 -13.20 -11.87 23.98
CA ILE A 244 -12.00 -12.20 24.77
C ILE A 244 -11.18 -10.97 25.17
N ASN A 245 -11.23 -9.87 24.41
CA ASN A 245 -10.54 -8.62 24.73
C ASN A 245 -11.48 -7.41 24.54
N THR A 246 -12.26 -7.10 25.58
CA THR A 246 -13.26 -6.01 25.53
C THR A 246 -12.64 -4.62 25.52
N ASP A 247 -11.41 -4.49 26.01
CA ASP A 247 -10.73 -3.22 26.24
C ASP A 247 -9.72 -2.89 25.13
N SER A 248 -9.72 -3.66 24.02
CA SER A 248 -8.88 -3.37 22.85
C SER A 248 -9.14 -1.94 22.35
N PRO A 249 -8.09 -1.18 21.98
CA PRO A 249 -8.20 0.12 21.35
C PRO A 249 -9.15 0.13 20.15
N LEU A 250 -9.23 -0.98 19.39
CA LEU A 250 -10.11 -1.11 18.21
C LEU A 250 -11.59 -0.88 18.52
N PHE A 251 -12.02 -1.12 19.77
CA PHE A 251 -13.41 -0.94 20.20
C PHE A 251 -13.64 0.36 20.97
N SER A 252 -12.60 1.16 21.15
CA SER A 252 -12.70 2.47 21.80
C SER A 252 -13.46 3.46 20.92
N VAL A 253 -14.09 4.46 21.56
CA VAL A 253 -14.77 5.56 20.85
C VAL A 253 -13.76 6.47 20.14
N GLU A 254 -12.50 6.45 20.56
CA GLU A 254 -11.43 7.29 20.03
C GLU A 254 -10.74 6.66 18.81
N HIS A 255 -10.89 5.35 18.59
CA HIS A 255 -10.26 4.67 17.48
C HIS A 255 -10.87 5.08 16.14
N GLN A 256 -9.98 5.42 15.21
CA GLN A 256 -10.33 5.81 13.85
C GLN A 256 -9.69 4.84 12.87
N TRP A 257 -10.54 4.12 12.15
CA TRP A 257 -10.09 3.27 11.06
C TRP A 257 -9.38 4.09 9.98
N HIS A 258 -8.28 3.57 9.47
CA HIS A 258 -7.51 4.25 8.45
C HIS A 258 -8.31 4.47 7.17
N ASP A 259 -8.22 5.68 6.63
CA ASP A 259 -8.67 5.97 5.28
C ASP A 259 -7.60 5.54 4.26
N VAL A 260 -8.05 5.06 3.10
CA VAL A 260 -7.16 4.84 1.96
C VAL A 260 -7.16 6.09 1.10
N ALA A 261 -5.99 6.71 0.92
CA ALA A 261 -5.84 7.97 0.21
C ALA A 261 -6.50 7.94 -1.19
N VAL A 262 -7.24 8.99 -1.51
CA VAL A 262 -8.14 9.05 -2.67
C VAL A 262 -7.66 10.05 -3.71
N ALA A 263 -7.64 9.64 -4.97
CA ALA A 263 -7.71 10.57 -6.10
C ALA A 263 -9.17 11.00 -6.28
N SER A 264 -9.51 12.25 -5.91
CA SER A 264 -10.84 12.80 -6.17
C SER A 264 -11.07 12.91 -7.69
N PRO A 265 -12.25 12.54 -8.22
CA PRO A 265 -12.62 12.93 -9.57
C PRO A 265 -12.66 14.46 -9.64
N SER A 266 -11.93 15.07 -10.58
CA SER A 266 -11.97 16.52 -10.76
C SER A 266 -13.42 16.98 -10.95
N PRO A 267 -13.86 18.05 -10.26
CA PRO A 267 -15.06 18.77 -10.67
C PRO A 267 -14.81 19.31 -12.08
N VAL A 268 -15.79 19.16 -12.97
CA VAL A 268 -15.80 19.82 -14.28
C VAL A 268 -15.57 21.32 -14.06
N GLU A 269 -14.55 21.87 -14.72
CA GLU A 269 -14.16 23.28 -14.64
C GLU A 269 -15.39 24.19 -14.86
N GLN A 270 -15.74 25.00 -13.85
CA GLN A 270 -16.51 26.23 -14.07
C GLN A 270 -15.56 27.43 -13.96
N PRO A 271 -15.75 28.49 -14.76
CA PRO A 271 -14.78 29.57 -14.85
C PRO A 271 -14.67 30.38 -13.56
N VAL A 272 -13.43 30.65 -13.16
CA VAL A 272 -13.01 31.37 -11.96
C VAL A 272 -13.48 32.83 -11.98
N ALA A 273 -14.10 33.28 -10.88
CA ALA A 273 -14.21 34.70 -10.54
C ALA A 273 -13.20 35.02 -9.43
N VAL A 274 -12.28 35.94 -9.74
CA VAL A 274 -11.23 36.46 -8.87
C VAL A 274 -11.83 37.39 -7.83
N GLN A 275 -11.47 37.24 -6.54
CA GLN A 275 -11.45 38.38 -5.61
C GLN A 275 -10.46 38.19 -4.45
N GLN A 276 -9.89 39.32 -4.03
CA GLN A 276 -8.62 39.51 -3.35
C GLN A 276 -8.73 39.53 -1.80
N SER A 277 -7.67 39.04 -1.13
CA SER A 277 -6.96 39.43 0.14
C SER A 277 -7.71 40.20 1.28
N PRO A 278 -7.37 40.09 2.59
CA PRO A 278 -5.99 40.17 3.12
C PRO A 278 -5.61 39.38 4.43
N THR A 279 -4.32 39.47 4.72
CA THR A 279 -3.47 38.93 5.82
C THR A 279 -3.80 39.41 7.24
N ILE A 280 -3.65 38.55 8.26
CA ILE A 280 -3.19 38.90 9.62
C ILE A 280 -2.36 37.73 10.21
N PHE A 281 -1.09 38.00 10.57
CA PHE A 281 -0.24 37.14 11.40
C PHE A 281 -0.61 37.28 12.88
N SER A 282 -0.67 36.16 13.62
CA SER A 282 -0.40 36.12 15.06
C SER A 282 0.11 34.75 15.47
N ASN A 283 1.15 34.74 16.28
CA ASN A 283 2.00 33.59 16.60
C ASN A 283 1.87 33.30 18.10
N ARG A 284 1.43 32.09 18.50
CA ARG A 284 1.91 31.35 19.69
C ARG A 284 1.13 30.04 19.94
N ASN A 285 1.88 28.94 19.81
CA ASN A 285 1.79 27.61 20.44
C ASN A 285 0.53 27.25 21.26
N LEU A 286 -0.15 26.17 20.84
CA LEU A 286 -0.50 25.03 21.69
C LEU A 286 -1.15 23.89 20.87
N ALA A 287 -0.82 22.67 21.27
CA ALA A 287 -1.50 21.40 21.00
C ALA A 287 -1.27 20.72 19.63
N LEU A 288 -0.26 19.84 19.62
CA LEU A 288 -0.30 18.55 18.94
C LEU A 288 -1.64 17.83 19.19
N LEU A 289 -2.14 17.13 18.17
CA LEU A 289 -3.40 16.38 18.11
C LEU A 289 -4.67 17.25 18.00
N GLY A 290 -5.12 17.45 16.76
CA GLY A 290 -6.46 17.98 16.47
C GLY A 290 -6.58 18.64 15.11
N GLY A 291 -7.26 17.99 14.19
CA GLY A 291 -8.08 18.59 13.13
C GLY A 291 -7.44 19.66 12.23
N LEU A 292 -6.93 19.23 11.08
CA LEU A 292 -6.65 20.14 9.96
C LEU A 292 -7.83 20.18 8.99
N PHE A 293 -8.77 21.10 9.26
CA PHE A 293 -9.53 21.73 8.18
C PHE A 293 -8.55 22.59 7.39
N PHE A 294 -8.25 22.22 6.14
CA PHE A 294 -7.59 23.11 5.19
C PHE A 294 -8.36 23.25 3.89
N THR A 295 -8.79 24.48 3.68
CA THR A 295 -9.28 25.10 2.45
C THR A 295 -8.25 25.00 1.32
N GLY A 296 -8.71 24.62 0.12
CA GLY A 296 -8.21 25.05 -1.18
C GLY A 296 -6.72 24.84 -1.50
N THR A 297 -6.39 23.72 -2.14
CA THR A 297 -5.48 23.66 -3.30
C THR A 297 -5.65 22.29 -3.96
N LEU A 298 -6.35 22.26 -5.10
CA LEU A 298 -6.56 21.09 -5.95
C LEU A 298 -5.39 20.97 -6.92
N LEU A 299 -4.53 19.95 -6.76
CA LEU A 299 -3.67 19.46 -7.83
C LEU A 299 -3.70 17.92 -7.82
N ALA A 300 -3.97 17.35 -8.99
CA ALA A 300 -4.45 15.98 -9.19
C ALA A 300 -3.37 14.90 -9.02
N CYS A 301 -3.70 13.84 -8.28
CA CYS A 301 -2.82 12.72 -7.92
C CYS A 301 -3.22 11.46 -8.70
N LYS A 302 -2.40 10.94 -9.61
CA LYS A 302 -2.55 9.56 -10.13
C LYS A 302 -1.23 9.08 -10.75
N LEU A 303 -0.50 8.18 -10.12
CA LEU A 303 0.59 7.45 -10.79
C LEU A 303 0.64 5.93 -10.53
N LEU A 304 0.05 5.40 -9.46
CA LEU A 304 0.07 3.95 -9.21
C LEU A 304 -0.67 3.04 -10.23
N PRO A 305 -1.73 3.45 -10.96
CA PRO A 305 -2.44 2.52 -11.83
C PRO A 305 -1.90 2.37 -13.27
N TYR A 306 -0.67 2.81 -13.59
CA TYR A 306 -0.17 2.95 -14.98
C TYR A 306 1.06 2.10 -15.38
N PHE A 307 1.48 1.14 -14.57
CA PHE A 307 2.72 0.39 -14.78
C PHE A 307 2.60 -1.13 -15.02
N THR A 308 1.77 -1.63 -15.94
CA THR A 308 1.76 -3.05 -16.38
C THR A 308 1.03 -3.30 -17.73
N ALA A 309 1.36 -2.55 -18.78
CA ALA A 309 1.00 -2.96 -20.14
C ALA A 309 2.18 -2.83 -21.10
N SER A 310 3.26 -3.50 -20.71
CA SER A 310 4.40 -3.92 -21.53
C SER A 310 4.64 -5.35 -21.07
N GLU A 311 4.08 -6.37 -21.72
CA GLU A 311 4.88 -7.21 -22.63
C GLU A 311 4.04 -8.07 -23.62
N GLU A 312 2.71 -8.15 -23.51
CA GLU A 312 1.92 -9.05 -24.38
C GLU A 312 1.94 -8.65 -25.87
N ASN A 313 2.19 -7.37 -26.19
CA ASN A 313 2.28 -6.93 -27.59
C ASN A 313 3.70 -6.95 -28.19
N ASP A 314 4.75 -6.97 -27.37
CA ASP A 314 6.13 -6.94 -27.88
C ASP A 314 6.70 -8.35 -28.14
N LEU A 315 6.16 -9.37 -27.44
CA LEU A 315 6.44 -10.77 -27.74
C LEU A 315 5.63 -11.32 -28.93
N SER A 316 4.42 -10.80 -29.18
CA SER A 316 3.62 -11.22 -30.35
C SER A 316 4.12 -10.62 -31.68
N LEU A 317 4.77 -9.46 -31.65
CA LEU A 317 5.43 -8.87 -32.83
C LEU A 317 6.80 -9.48 -33.15
N LYS A 318 7.50 -10.07 -32.15
CA LYS A 318 8.79 -10.76 -32.38
C LYS A 318 8.65 -12.24 -32.76
N GLN A 319 7.44 -12.81 -32.70
CA GLN A 319 7.15 -14.17 -33.21
C GLN A 319 6.50 -14.18 -34.60
N THR A 320 6.29 -13.00 -35.21
CA THR A 320 5.65 -12.87 -36.53
C THR A 320 6.50 -12.09 -37.55
N LEU A 321 7.83 -12.22 -37.48
CA LEU A 321 8.75 -11.80 -38.55
C LEU A 321 9.72 -12.93 -38.92
#